data_AF-A0A0S7YPJ8-F1
#
_entry.id   AF-A0A0S7YPJ8-F1
#
_cell.length_a   1.000
_cell.length_b   1.000
_cell.length_c   1.000
_cell.angle_alpha   90.00
_cell.angle_beta   90.00
_cell.angle_gamma   90.00
#
_symmetry.space_group_name_H-M   'P 1'
#
loop_
_entity.id
_entity.type
_entity.pdbx_description
1 polymer ?
#
loop_
_entity_poly.entity_id
_entity_poly.type
_entity_poly.pdbx_seq_one_letter_code
_entity_poly.pdbx_strand_id
1 'polypeptide(L)'
;MEHSQKKIEPKKWSLIAVAVGAGLLAVFLFIYWLLESKSASPVALLVLAALISVALPMLRVNLFPSARECAAEYDFHDKRLDEQVRRQIADACGPDALEQMDASAGRQSDSAVRLLRKMLEGARARKDEQLRFALLVALSQVCEQSGDTRTSIEQLKKALESRPHHFIANFRLALQYERIGKAGAALVHYQQALRDSGGISRGMKRLASAQIKRLQASGP
;
A
#
# COMPACT_ATOMS: atom_id res chain seq x y z
N MET A 1 18.80 23.46 6.80
CA MET A 1 17.65 23.00 7.61
C MET A 1 17.29 21.59 7.15
N GLU A 2 18.16 20.62 7.35
CA GLU A 2 18.27 19.80 8.57
C GLU A 2 16.96 19.06 8.92
N HIS A 3 16.69 17.98 8.22
CA HIS A 3 15.78 16.94 8.72
C HIS A 3 16.62 15.78 9.24
N SER A 4 16.83 15.79 10.56
CA SER A 4 17.45 14.69 11.29
C SER A 4 16.75 13.38 10.97
N GLN A 5 17.43 12.50 10.24
CA GLN A 5 17.19 11.07 10.40
C GLN A 5 17.44 10.76 11.88
N LYS A 6 16.39 10.48 12.65
CA LYS A 6 16.52 9.84 13.96
C LYS A 6 17.18 8.48 13.74
N LYS A 7 18.51 8.47 13.73
CA LYS A 7 19.37 7.29 13.81
C LYS A 7 18.94 6.61 15.10
N ILE A 8 18.15 5.55 15.00
CA ILE A 8 17.69 4.80 16.17
C ILE A 8 18.95 4.24 16.82
N GLU A 9 19.33 4.81 17.96
CA GLU A 9 20.60 4.49 18.62
C GLU A 9 20.71 2.98 18.92
N PRO A 10 21.91 2.38 18.81
CA PRO A 10 22.13 0.97 19.14
C PRO A 10 21.65 0.60 20.56
N LYS A 11 21.63 1.58 21.48
CA LYS A 11 21.08 1.44 22.84
C LYS A 11 19.58 1.12 22.87
N LYS A 12 18.79 1.55 21.88
CA LYS A 12 17.35 1.22 21.81
C LYS A 12 17.12 -0.23 21.42
N TRP A 13 17.96 -0.78 20.54
CA TRP A 13 17.90 -2.19 20.19
C TRP A 13 18.31 -3.09 21.36
N SER A 14 19.33 -2.70 22.13
CA SER A 14 19.71 -3.45 23.33
C SER A 14 18.62 -3.44 24.40
N LEU A 15 17.94 -2.31 24.62
CA LEU A 15 16.82 -2.22 25.56
C LEU A 15 15.63 -3.08 25.12
N ILE A 16 15.28 -3.07 23.84
CA ILE A 16 14.21 -3.92 23.31
C ILE A 16 14.59 -5.40 23.44
N ALA A 17 15.84 -5.77 23.12
CA ALA A 17 16.31 -7.14 23.25
C ALA A 17 16.27 -7.64 24.70
N VAL A 18 16.69 -6.81 25.67
CA VAL A 18 16.61 -7.13 27.10
C VAL A 18 15.17 -7.29 27.56
N ALA A 19 14.26 -6.39 27.14
CA ALA A 19 12.85 -6.47 27.50
C ALA A 19 12.17 -7.73 26.92
N VAL A 20 12.45 -8.07 25.66
CA VAL A 20 11.95 -9.30 25.03
C VAL A 20 12.53 -10.54 25.70
N GLY A 21 13.83 -10.54 26.03
CA GLY A 21 14.48 -11.63 26.74
C GLY A 21 13.90 -11.86 28.14
N ALA A 22 13.67 -10.79 28.91
CA ALA A 22 13.03 -10.85 30.22
C ALA A 22 11.58 -11.36 30.13
N GLY A 23 10.83 -10.94 29.10
CA GLY A 23 9.48 -11.43 28.84
C GLY A 23 9.45 -12.93 28.51
N LEU A 24 10.36 -13.40 27.65
CA LEU A 24 10.50 -14.82 27.31
C LEU A 24 10.88 -15.65 28.55
N LEU A 25 11.80 -15.15 29.38
CA LEU A 25 12.20 -15.81 30.62
C LEU A 25 11.03 -15.90 31.61
N ALA A 26 10.25 -14.83 31.77
CA ALA A 26 9.09 -14.82 32.65
C ALA A 26 7.99 -15.79 32.18
N VAL A 27 7.73 -15.86 30.88
CA VAL A 27 6.80 -16.87 30.30
C VAL A 27 7.32 -18.28 30.53
N PHE A 28 8.63 -18.51 30.34
CA PHE A 28 9.25 -19.81 30.58
C PHE A 28 9.16 -20.24 32.05
N LEU A 29 9.46 -19.33 32.98
CA LEU A 29 9.34 -19.57 34.42
C LEU A 29 7.89 -19.79 34.84
N PHE A 30 6.94 -19.07 34.25
CA PHE A 30 5.52 -19.26 34.50
C PHE A 30 5.04 -20.63 34.03
N ILE A 31 5.44 -21.07 32.82
CA ILE A 31 5.14 -22.40 32.29
C ILE A 31 5.77 -23.49 33.18
N TYR A 32 7.03 -23.31 33.58
CA TYR A 32 7.73 -24.22 34.48
C TYR A 32 7.02 -24.36 35.83
N TRP A 33 6.65 -23.23 36.44
CA TRP A 33 5.87 -23.20 37.68
C TRP A 33 4.50 -23.87 37.52
N LEU A 34 3.82 -23.66 36.39
CA LEU A 34 2.55 -24.30 36.07
C LEU A 34 2.68 -25.82 36.02
N LEU A 35 3.73 -26.33 35.37
CA LEU A 35 4.05 -27.76 35.26
C LEU A 35 4.43 -28.37 36.61
N GLU A 36 5.25 -27.67 37.41
CA GLU A 36 5.73 -28.13 38.72
C GLU A 36 4.59 -28.20 39.75
N SER A 37 3.62 -27.29 39.67
CA SER A 37 2.51 -27.21 40.61
C SER A 37 1.57 -28.43 40.63
N LYS A 38 1.71 -29.40 39.70
CA LYS A 38 0.80 -30.55 39.45
C LYS A 38 -0.68 -30.18 39.29
N SER A 39 -1.00 -28.89 39.21
CA SER A 39 -2.36 -28.34 39.18
C SER A 39 -2.82 -27.96 37.77
N ALA A 40 -1.88 -27.86 36.83
CA ALA A 40 -2.18 -27.59 35.44
C ALA A 40 -2.85 -28.80 34.79
N SER A 41 -4.15 -28.69 34.50
CA SER A 41 -4.84 -29.71 33.72
C SER A 41 -4.22 -29.80 32.31
N PRO A 42 -4.18 -31.01 31.70
CA PRO A 42 -3.69 -31.17 30.32
C PRO A 42 -4.38 -30.23 29.32
N VAL A 43 -5.65 -29.90 29.58
CA VAL A 43 -6.44 -28.96 28.79
C VAL A 43 -5.88 -27.54 28.85
N ALA A 44 -5.44 -27.07 30.03
CA ALA A 44 -4.85 -25.73 30.18
C ALA A 44 -3.56 -25.57 29.35
N LEU A 45 -2.73 -26.62 29.29
CA LEU A 45 -1.52 -26.64 28.47
C LEU A 45 -1.83 -26.62 26.97
N LEU A 46 -2.86 -27.36 26.54
CA LEU A 46 -3.33 -27.34 25.14
C LEU A 46 -3.86 -25.96 24.73
N VAL A 47 -4.62 -25.29 25.61
CA VAL A 47 -5.11 -23.93 25.37
C VAL A 47 -3.95 -22.94 25.25
N LEU A 48 -2.95 -23.03 26.14
CA LEU A 48 -1.76 -22.16 26.07
C LEU A 48 -0.96 -22.38 24.78
N ALA A 49 -0.76 -23.64 24.38
CA ALA A 49 -0.09 -23.98 23.13
C ALA A 49 -0.86 -23.44 21.91
N ALA A 50 -2.19 -23.56 21.90
CA ALA A 50 -3.03 -23.01 20.84
C ALA A 50 -2.92 -21.47 20.76
N LEU A 51 -2.93 -20.78 21.90
CA LEU A 51 -2.75 -19.32 21.95
C LEU A 51 -1.39 -18.90 21.40
N ILE A 52 -0.31 -19.57 21.80
CA ILE A 52 1.04 -19.29 21.28
C ILE A 52 1.09 -19.54 19.76
N SER A 53 0.51 -20.65 19.29
CA SER A 53 0.48 -21.03 17.87
C SER A 53 -0.19 -19.97 16.99
N VAL A 54 -1.22 -19.28 17.50
CA VAL A 54 -1.89 -18.17 16.79
C VAL A 54 -1.18 -16.83 16.98
N ALA A 55 -0.65 -16.57 18.18
CA ALA A 55 -0.04 -15.28 18.51
C ALA A 55 1.32 -15.08 17.84
N LEU A 56 2.16 -16.12 17.74
CA LEU A 56 3.51 -16.02 17.19
C LEU A 56 3.53 -15.54 15.73
N PRO A 57 2.72 -16.11 14.82
CA PRO A 57 2.64 -15.64 13.43
C PRO A 57 2.14 -14.20 13.34
N MET A 58 1.12 -13.83 14.12
CA MET A 58 0.59 -12.46 14.15
C MET A 58 1.66 -11.46 14.61
N LEU A 59 2.40 -11.80 15.67
CA LEU A 59 3.48 -10.96 16.17
C LEU A 59 4.61 -10.83 15.15
N ARG A 60 4.98 -11.94 14.49
CA ARG A 60 6.00 -11.97 13.43
C ARG A 60 5.65 -11.04 12.28
N VAL A 61 4.43 -11.15 11.73
CA VAL A 61 3.97 -10.31 10.60
C VAL A 61 3.90 -8.84 11.00
N ASN A 62 3.47 -8.56 12.23
CA ASN A 62 3.30 -7.20 12.72
C ASN A 62 4.64 -6.48 13.00
N LEU A 63 5.67 -7.22 13.44
CA LEU A 63 6.99 -6.67 13.76
C LEU A 63 7.98 -6.76 12.58
N PHE A 64 7.95 -7.87 11.86
CA PHE A 64 8.92 -8.25 10.83
C PHE A 64 8.25 -8.77 9.56
N PRO A 65 7.42 -7.94 8.89
CA PRO A 65 6.84 -8.34 7.61
C PRO A 65 7.97 -8.55 6.58
N SER A 66 7.85 -9.65 5.85
CA SER A 66 8.67 -9.98 4.70
C SER A 66 8.36 -9.05 3.52
N ALA A 67 9.25 -9.00 2.53
CA ALA A 67 9.01 -8.22 1.31
C ALA A 67 7.73 -8.68 0.58
N ARG A 68 7.45 -9.98 0.58
CA ARG A 68 6.26 -10.56 -0.05
C ARG A 68 4.97 -10.13 0.66
N GLU A 69 4.96 -10.10 1.99
CA GLU A 69 3.81 -9.62 2.76
C GLU A 69 3.58 -8.12 2.57
N CYS A 70 4.66 -7.32 2.51
CA CYS A 70 4.53 -5.90 2.22
C CYS A 70 3.96 -5.66 0.81
N ALA A 71 4.36 -6.47 -0.17
CA ALA A 71 3.82 -6.41 -1.54
C ALA A 71 2.36 -6.84 -1.60
N ALA A 72 2.00 -7.94 -0.93
CA ALA A 72 0.60 -8.39 -0.85
C ALA A 72 -0.30 -7.35 -0.18
N GLU A 73 0.21 -6.66 0.84
CA GLU A 73 -0.50 -5.57 1.50
C GLU A 73 -0.70 -4.37 0.55
N TYR A 74 0.33 -3.98 -0.20
CA TYR A 74 0.17 -2.98 -1.27
C TYR A 74 -0.89 -3.41 -2.28
N ASP A 75 -0.80 -4.63 -2.82
CA ASP A 75 -1.74 -5.15 -3.83
C ASP A 75 -3.19 -5.17 -3.32
N PHE A 76 -3.40 -5.47 -2.04
CA PHE A 76 -4.71 -5.40 -1.41
C PHE A 76 -5.27 -3.97 -1.43
N HIS A 77 -4.46 -2.98 -1.06
CA HIS A 77 -4.87 -1.57 -1.05
C HIS A 77 -5.02 -0.99 -2.46
N ASP A 78 -4.20 -1.44 -3.40
CA ASP A 78 -4.27 -1.09 -4.81
C ASP A 78 -5.59 -1.57 -5.43
N LYS A 79 -5.97 -2.83 -5.20
CA LYS A 79 -7.28 -3.38 -5.61
C LYS A 79 -8.45 -2.70 -4.90
N ARG A 80 -8.29 -2.36 -3.62
CA ARG A 80 -9.32 -1.63 -2.87
C ARG A 80 -9.55 -0.23 -3.46
N LEU A 81 -8.50 0.45 -3.93
CA LEU A 81 -8.65 1.71 -4.65
C LEU A 81 -9.43 1.51 -5.95
N ASP A 82 -9.10 0.50 -6.75
CA ASP A 82 -9.82 0.21 -8.00
C ASP A 82 -11.31 -0.04 -7.76
N GLU A 83 -11.64 -0.79 -6.70
CA GLU A 83 -13.02 -1.02 -6.28
C GLU A 83 -13.72 0.27 -5.83
N GLN A 84 -13.03 1.14 -5.08
CA GLN A 84 -13.57 2.46 -4.70
C GLN A 84 -13.82 3.35 -5.92
N VAL A 85 -12.90 3.33 -6.89
CA VAL A 85 -13.02 4.08 -8.15
C VAL A 85 -14.22 3.58 -8.94
N ARG A 86 -14.37 2.25 -9.09
CA ARG A 86 -15.51 1.63 -9.77
C ARG A 86 -16.84 2.05 -9.13
N ARG A 87 -16.94 1.98 -7.80
CA ARG A 87 -18.15 2.42 -7.08
C ARG A 87 -18.47 3.89 -7.31
N GLN A 88 -17.48 4.78 -7.18
CA GLN A 88 -17.68 6.22 -7.43
C GLN A 88 -18.15 6.51 -8.85
N ILE A 89 -17.62 5.77 -9.83
CA ILE A 89 -18.06 5.86 -11.22
C ILE A 89 -19.50 5.37 -11.37
N ALA A 90 -19.85 4.21 -10.80
CA ALA A 90 -21.21 3.68 -10.85
C ALA A 90 -22.23 4.61 -10.18
N ASP A 91 -21.91 5.14 -9.01
CA ASP A 91 -22.78 6.04 -8.25
C ASP A 91 -23.06 7.34 -9.02
N ALA A 92 -22.06 7.86 -9.75
CA ALA A 92 -22.18 9.14 -10.45
C ALA A 92 -22.64 9.03 -11.91
N CYS A 93 -22.39 7.90 -12.57
CA CYS A 93 -22.59 7.73 -14.01
C CYS A 93 -23.46 6.52 -14.39
N GLY A 94 -23.87 5.72 -13.40
CA GLY A 94 -24.66 4.49 -13.59
C GLY A 94 -23.81 3.24 -13.83
N PRO A 95 -24.36 2.05 -13.56
CA PRO A 95 -23.67 0.77 -13.75
C PRO A 95 -23.31 0.50 -15.22
N ASP A 96 -24.15 0.96 -16.16
CA ASP A 96 -23.93 0.81 -17.61
C ASP A 96 -22.58 1.41 -18.06
N ALA A 97 -22.11 2.47 -17.38
CA ALA A 97 -20.83 3.09 -17.68
C ALA A 97 -19.65 2.15 -17.34
N LEU A 98 -19.78 1.35 -16.27
CA LEU A 98 -18.77 0.34 -15.93
C LEU A 98 -18.78 -0.80 -16.94
N GLU A 99 -19.96 -1.29 -17.33
CA GLU A 99 -20.06 -2.36 -18.33
C GLU A 99 -19.44 -1.96 -19.66
N GLN A 100 -19.72 -0.74 -20.14
CA GLN A 100 -19.12 -0.21 -21.36
C GLN A 100 -17.60 -0.05 -21.23
N MET A 101 -17.11 0.41 -20.07
CA MET A 101 -15.68 0.55 -19.79
C MET A 101 -14.96 -0.81 -19.74
N ASP A 102 -15.53 -1.80 -19.06
CA ASP A 102 -14.95 -3.14 -18.94
C ASP A 102 -14.99 -3.90 -20.28
N ALA A 103 -16.07 -3.78 -21.05
CA ALA A 103 -16.18 -4.36 -22.38
C ALA A 103 -15.12 -3.80 -23.35
N SER A 104 -14.71 -2.54 -23.17
CA SER A 104 -13.73 -1.87 -24.03
C SER A 104 -12.27 -2.03 -23.58
N ALA A 105 -12.01 -2.27 -22.29
CA ALA A 105 -10.67 -2.37 -21.73
C ALA A 105 -9.81 -3.51 -22.32
N GLY A 106 -10.42 -4.60 -22.82
CA GLY A 106 -9.68 -5.76 -23.33
C GLY A 106 -9.29 -5.74 -24.81
N ARG A 107 -10.14 -5.21 -25.71
CA ARG A 107 -9.92 -5.26 -27.18
C ARG A 107 -9.74 -3.89 -27.84
N GLN A 108 -10.19 -2.81 -27.20
CA GLN A 108 -10.26 -1.46 -27.78
C GLN A 108 -10.08 -0.40 -26.68
N SER A 109 -8.87 -0.26 -26.14
CA SER A 109 -8.56 0.74 -25.09
C SER A 109 -8.98 2.17 -25.47
N ASP A 110 -9.01 2.51 -26.75
CA ASP A 110 -9.41 3.82 -27.25
C ASP A 110 -10.88 4.16 -26.95
N SER A 111 -11.79 3.19 -26.99
CA SER A 111 -13.20 3.44 -26.68
C SER A 111 -13.41 3.66 -25.18
N ALA A 112 -12.72 2.90 -24.33
CA ALA A 112 -12.69 3.10 -22.88
C ALA A 112 -12.16 4.50 -22.54
N VAL A 113 -11.05 4.91 -23.16
CA VAL A 113 -10.44 6.24 -22.95
C VAL A 113 -11.39 7.35 -23.39
N ARG A 114 -12.08 7.22 -24.54
CA ARG A 114 -13.08 8.21 -24.98
C ARG A 114 -14.23 8.34 -23.99
N LEU A 115 -14.76 7.22 -23.50
CA LEU A 115 -15.85 7.20 -22.52
C LEU A 115 -15.43 7.91 -21.23
N LEU A 116 -14.29 7.52 -20.66
CA LEU A 116 -13.77 8.12 -19.44
C LEU A 116 -13.46 9.61 -19.59
N ARG A 117 -12.95 10.06 -20.75
CA ARG A 117 -12.75 11.50 -21.02
C ARG A 117 -14.07 12.27 -21.05
N LYS A 118 -15.12 11.72 -21.66
CA LYS A 118 -16.46 12.34 -21.65
C LYS A 118 -16.99 12.50 -20.22
N MET A 119 -16.86 11.46 -19.39
CA MET A 119 -17.27 11.49 -17.98
C MET A 119 -16.45 12.50 -17.18
N LEU A 120 -15.15 12.63 -17.49
CA LEU A 120 -14.25 13.57 -16.84
C LEU A 120 -14.65 15.02 -17.09
N GLU A 121 -15.07 15.36 -18.32
CA GLU A 121 -15.61 16.70 -18.62
C GLU A 121 -16.90 16.98 -17.83
N GLY A 122 -17.78 15.98 -17.71
CA GLY A 122 -18.97 16.08 -16.86
C GLY A 122 -18.63 16.31 -15.39
N ALA A 123 -17.64 15.59 -14.86
CA ALA A 123 -17.15 15.77 -13.48
C ALA A 123 -16.55 17.16 -13.26
N ARG A 124 -15.79 17.68 -14.24
CA ARG A 124 -15.25 19.06 -14.20
C ARG A 124 -16.35 20.11 -14.19
N ALA A 125 -17.38 19.95 -15.04
CA ALA A 125 -18.52 20.86 -15.07
C ALA A 125 -19.27 20.89 -13.73
N ARG A 126 -19.39 19.73 -13.07
CA ARG A 126 -19.99 19.60 -11.73
C ARG A 126 -19.07 20.00 -10.57
N LYS A 127 -17.78 20.27 -10.84
CA LYS A 127 -16.73 20.47 -9.82
C LYS A 127 -16.63 19.32 -8.81
N ASP A 128 -16.94 18.10 -9.26
CA ASP A 128 -16.84 16.90 -8.43
C ASP A 128 -15.40 16.39 -8.42
N GLU A 129 -14.62 16.84 -7.43
CA GLU A 129 -13.21 16.51 -7.33
C GLU A 129 -12.98 15.04 -6.97
N GLN A 130 -13.93 14.41 -6.28
CA GLN A 130 -13.82 13.02 -5.91
C GLN A 130 -13.98 12.11 -7.12
N LEU A 131 -15.01 12.36 -7.93
CA LEU A 131 -15.20 11.66 -9.20
C LEU A 131 -14.09 12.00 -10.21
N ARG A 132 -13.63 13.25 -10.25
CA ARG A 132 -12.51 13.66 -11.10
C ARG A 132 -11.26 12.83 -10.78
N PHE A 133 -10.90 12.69 -9.51
CA PHE A 133 -9.78 11.83 -9.11
C PHE A 133 -10.01 10.38 -9.57
N ALA A 134 -11.20 9.82 -9.33
CA ALA A 134 -11.52 8.44 -9.70
C ALA A 134 -11.37 8.20 -11.21
N LEU A 135 -11.91 9.11 -12.03
CA LEU A 135 -11.83 9.02 -13.49
C LEU A 135 -10.39 9.17 -14.00
N LEU A 136 -9.58 10.03 -13.39
CA LEU A 136 -8.16 10.17 -13.76
C LEU A 136 -7.35 8.92 -13.39
N VAL A 137 -7.61 8.30 -12.24
CA VAL A 137 -7.00 7.02 -11.87
C VAL A 137 -7.44 5.90 -12.82
N ALA A 138 -8.74 5.80 -13.12
CA ALA A 138 -9.25 4.81 -14.08
C ALA A 138 -8.64 5.00 -15.48
N LEU A 139 -8.56 6.23 -15.97
CA LEU A 139 -7.89 6.55 -17.24
C LEU A 139 -6.43 6.11 -17.23
N SER A 140 -5.71 6.38 -16.14
CA SER A 140 -4.30 5.99 -16.03
C SER A 140 -4.11 4.47 -16.09
N GLN A 141 -5.02 3.72 -15.49
CA GLN A 141 -5.01 2.26 -15.47
C GLN A 141 -5.30 1.68 -16.85
N VAL A 142 -6.31 2.21 -17.56
CA VAL A 142 -6.62 1.79 -18.94
C VAL A 142 -5.44 2.08 -19.87
N CYS A 143 -4.84 3.27 -19.77
CA CYS A 143 -3.68 3.63 -20.59
C CYS A 143 -2.45 2.77 -20.24
N GLU A 144 -2.27 2.43 -18.97
CA GLU A 144 -1.21 1.53 -18.53
C GLU A 144 -1.39 0.14 -19.16
N GLN A 145 -2.60 -0.42 -19.09
CA GLN A 145 -2.93 -1.73 -19.65
C GLN A 145 -2.77 -1.77 -21.18
N SER A 146 -3.00 -0.65 -21.87
CA SER A 146 -2.78 -0.51 -23.30
C SER A 146 -1.32 -0.21 -23.68
N GLY A 147 -0.40 -0.15 -22.72
CA GLY A 147 1.01 0.17 -22.94
C GLY A 147 1.33 1.66 -23.13
N ASP A 148 0.32 2.54 -23.11
CA ASP A 148 0.51 4.00 -23.17
C ASP A 148 0.92 4.56 -21.80
N THR A 149 2.17 4.24 -21.43
CA THR A 149 2.78 4.63 -20.17
C THR A 149 2.86 6.15 -20.02
N ARG A 150 3.01 6.89 -21.13
CA ARG A 150 3.11 8.35 -21.11
C ARG A 150 1.79 8.99 -20.72
N THR A 151 0.68 8.59 -21.35
CA THR A 151 -0.65 9.12 -20.99
C THR A 151 -1.05 8.70 -19.58
N SER A 152 -0.66 7.48 -19.15
CA SER A 152 -0.86 7.02 -17.78
C SER A 152 -0.20 7.94 -16.74
N ILE A 153 1.08 8.28 -16.95
CA ILE A 153 1.83 9.24 -16.12
C ILE A 153 1.11 10.59 -16.07
N GLU A 154 0.66 11.11 -17.22
CA GLU A 154 -0.03 12.41 -17.27
C GLU A 154 -1.34 12.41 -16.48
N GLN A 155 -2.13 11.35 -16.55
CA GLN A 155 -3.38 11.27 -15.80
C GLN A 155 -3.15 11.10 -14.29
N LEU A 156 -2.15 10.31 -13.87
CA LEU A 156 -1.77 10.20 -12.47
C LEU A 156 -1.29 11.53 -11.89
N LYS A 157 -0.49 12.30 -12.64
CA LYS A 157 -0.08 13.65 -12.23
C LYS A 157 -1.29 14.55 -11.99
N LYS A 158 -2.28 14.54 -12.90
CA LYS A 158 -3.53 15.31 -12.74
C LYS A 158 -4.36 14.84 -11.55
N ALA A 159 -4.40 13.54 -11.27
CA ALA A 159 -5.10 13.01 -10.10
C ALA A 159 -4.46 13.51 -8.80
N LEU A 160 -3.13 13.59 -8.78
CA LEU A 160 -2.36 14.05 -7.63
C LEU A 160 -2.43 15.58 -7.43
N GLU A 161 -2.97 16.37 -8.36
CA GLU A 161 -3.20 17.81 -8.15
C GLU A 161 -4.15 18.07 -6.98
N SER A 162 -5.20 17.26 -6.82
CA SER A 162 -6.15 17.38 -5.71
C SER A 162 -5.82 16.53 -4.49
N ARG A 163 -5.04 15.46 -4.68
CA ARG A 163 -4.61 14.56 -3.61
C ARG A 163 -3.09 14.34 -3.65
N PRO A 164 -2.28 15.35 -3.34
CA PRO A 164 -0.83 15.36 -3.60
C PRO A 164 -0.05 14.28 -2.87
N HIS A 165 -0.60 13.77 -1.76
CA HIS A 165 0.06 12.76 -0.94
C HIS A 165 -0.63 11.41 -1.01
N HIS A 166 -1.61 11.20 -1.90
CA HIS A 166 -2.31 9.91 -1.99
C HIS A 166 -1.33 8.77 -2.26
N PHE A 167 -1.24 7.80 -1.34
CA PHE A 167 -0.19 6.79 -1.32
C PHE A 167 -0.17 5.97 -2.62
N ILE A 168 -1.30 5.34 -2.96
CA ILE A 168 -1.37 4.42 -4.11
C ILE A 168 -1.13 5.14 -5.44
N ALA A 169 -1.75 6.30 -5.66
CA ALA A 169 -1.54 7.09 -6.89
C ALA A 169 -0.07 7.53 -7.06
N ASN A 170 0.60 7.98 -5.98
CA ASN A 170 2.03 8.27 -6.02
C ASN A 170 2.87 7.01 -6.26
N PHE A 171 2.49 5.89 -5.67
CA PHE A 171 3.18 4.62 -5.86
C PHE A 171 3.08 4.10 -7.31
N ARG A 172 1.87 4.11 -7.89
CA ARG A 172 1.62 3.80 -9.31
C ARG A 172 2.44 4.71 -10.22
N LEU A 173 2.47 6.02 -9.93
CA LEU A 173 3.22 6.98 -10.72
C LEU A 173 4.73 6.72 -10.66
N ALA A 174 5.26 6.37 -9.49
CA ALA A 174 6.66 5.97 -9.35
C ALA A 174 6.99 4.71 -10.16
N LEU A 175 6.12 3.69 -10.14
CA LEU A 175 6.27 2.49 -10.96
C LEU A 175 6.28 2.81 -12.46
N GLN A 176 5.40 3.71 -12.93
CA GLN A 176 5.41 4.13 -14.34
C GLN A 176 6.71 4.86 -14.72
N TYR A 177 7.24 5.69 -13.83
CA TYR A 177 8.53 6.34 -14.06
C TYR A 177 9.70 5.35 -14.11
N GLU A 178 9.68 4.31 -13.27
CA GLU A 178 10.67 3.23 -13.36
C GLU A 178 10.60 2.49 -14.71
N ARG A 179 9.39 2.19 -15.21
CA ARG A 179 9.21 1.52 -16.51
C ARG A 179 9.83 2.29 -17.68
N ILE A 180 9.85 3.62 -17.61
CA ILE A 180 10.48 4.48 -18.62
C ILE A 180 11.90 4.92 -18.26
N GLY A 181 12.53 4.27 -17.27
CA GLY A 181 13.93 4.50 -16.88
C GLY A 181 14.18 5.82 -16.12
N LYS A 182 13.13 6.51 -15.67
CA LYS A 182 13.25 7.79 -14.94
C LYS A 182 13.32 7.57 -13.42
N ALA A 183 14.39 6.93 -12.97
CA ALA A 183 14.61 6.59 -11.55
C ALA A 183 14.52 7.82 -10.61
N GLY A 184 15.05 8.98 -11.02
CA GLY A 184 14.96 10.22 -10.24
C GLY A 184 13.52 10.69 -10.00
N ALA A 185 12.66 10.59 -11.02
CA ALA A 185 11.24 10.93 -10.90
C ALA A 185 10.49 9.89 -10.05
N ALA A 186 10.83 8.60 -10.20
CA ALA A 186 10.27 7.53 -9.37
C ALA A 186 10.59 7.75 -7.87
N LEU A 187 11.84 8.12 -7.55
CA LEU A 187 12.26 8.45 -6.19
C LEU A 187 11.41 9.54 -5.55
N VAL A 188 11.15 10.63 -6.29
CA VAL A 188 10.32 11.74 -5.80
C VAL A 188 8.91 11.25 -5.46
N HIS A 189 8.29 10.44 -6.31
CA HIS A 189 6.93 9.97 -6.06
C HIS A 189 6.84 8.89 -4.98
N TYR A 190 7.84 8.02 -4.81
CA TYR A 190 7.89 7.15 -3.63
C TYR A 190 8.02 7.96 -2.32
N GLN A 191 8.78 9.05 -2.33
CA GLN A 191 8.87 9.94 -1.16
C GLN A 191 7.56 10.68 -0.90
N GLN A 192 6.84 11.11 -1.95
CA GLN A 192 5.52 11.72 -1.81
C GLN A 192 4.48 10.73 -1.28
N ALA A 193 4.51 9.46 -1.71
CA ALA A 193 3.66 8.42 -1.16
C ALA A 193 3.85 8.29 0.37
N LEU A 194 5.09 8.31 0.85
CA LEU A 194 5.40 8.24 2.28
C LEU A 194 4.89 9.43 3.12
N ARG A 195 4.46 10.52 2.48
CA ARG A 195 3.87 11.69 3.16
C ARG A 195 2.36 11.53 3.38
N ASP A 196 1.71 10.49 2.86
CA ASP A 196 0.28 10.28 3.10
C ASP A 196 0.02 10.10 4.61
N SER A 197 -0.78 11.00 5.18
CA SER A 197 -1.25 10.90 6.55
C SER A 197 -2.46 9.97 6.69
N GLY A 198 -3.09 9.57 5.58
CA GLY A 198 -4.35 8.84 5.49
C GLY A 198 -4.33 7.36 5.90
N GLY A 199 -3.56 6.99 6.93
CA GLY A 199 -3.58 5.63 7.47
C GLY A 199 -2.81 4.59 6.64
N ILE A 200 -1.69 4.98 6.02
CA ILE A 200 -0.79 4.00 5.38
C ILE A 200 -0.28 3.03 6.45
N SER A 201 -0.39 1.73 6.15
CA SER A 201 0.14 0.68 7.00
C SER A 201 1.67 0.63 7.03
N ARG A 202 2.21 -0.12 7.98
CA ARG A 202 3.66 -0.29 8.12
C ARG A 202 4.28 -1.05 6.95
N GLY A 203 3.63 -2.07 6.40
CA GLY A 203 4.21 -2.84 5.29
C GLY A 203 4.29 -2.01 4.01
N MET A 204 3.26 -1.21 3.70
CA MET A 204 3.31 -0.24 2.59
C MET A 204 4.44 0.79 2.77
N LYS A 205 4.62 1.36 3.98
CA LYS A 205 5.75 2.27 4.26
C LYS A 205 7.11 1.59 4.08
N ARG A 206 7.24 0.34 4.55
CA ARG A 206 8.47 -0.45 4.39
C ARG A 206 8.75 -0.72 2.91
N LEU A 207 7.72 -1.04 2.12
CA LEU A 207 7.84 -1.30 0.70
C LEU A 207 8.32 -0.05 -0.06
N ALA A 208 7.67 1.10 0.13
CA ALA A 208 8.11 2.36 -0.49
C ALA A 208 9.54 2.74 -0.07
N SER A 209 9.88 2.56 1.22
CA SER A 209 11.25 2.80 1.72
C SER A 209 12.27 1.85 1.09
N ALA A 210 11.90 0.59 0.85
CA ALA A 210 12.77 -0.38 0.19
C ALA A 210 13.00 0.01 -1.28
N GLN A 211 11.97 0.48 -1.99
CA GLN A 211 12.11 0.97 -3.37
C GLN A 211 13.03 2.19 -3.45
N ILE A 212 12.88 3.15 -2.53
CA ILE A 212 13.77 4.33 -2.45
C ILE A 212 15.22 3.89 -2.27
N LYS A 213 15.49 2.98 -1.33
CA LYS A 213 16.84 2.47 -1.09
C LYS A 213 17.40 1.74 -2.30
N ARG A 214 16.59 0.93 -2.98
CA ARG A 214 16.97 0.22 -4.22
C ARG A 214 17.42 1.21 -5.28
N LEU A 215 16.60 2.21 -5.58
CA LEU A 215 16.90 3.22 -6.60
C LEU A 215 18.10 4.10 -6.23
N GLN A 216 18.32 4.40 -4.95
CA GLN A 216 19.50 5.13 -4.50
C GLN A 216 20.79 4.30 -4.62
N ALA A 217 20.71 2.99 -4.38
CA ALA A 217 21.86 2.08 -4.47
C ALA A 217 22.26 1.76 -5.92
N SER A 218 21.30 1.81 -6.87
CA SER A 218 21.55 1.56 -8.29
C SER A 218 22.34 2.68 -9.00
N GLY A 219 22.56 3.83 -8.36
CA GLY A 219 23.21 4.99 -8.97
C GLY A 219 22.33 5.68 -10.04
N PRO A 220 22.70 6.89 -10.48
CA PRO A 220 22.10 7.54 -11.65
C PRO A 220 22.49 6.87 -12.96
#